data_AF-A0A314UF66-F1
#
_entry.id   AF-A0A314UF66-F1
#
_cell.length_a   1.000
_cell.length_b   1.000
_cell.length_c   1.000
_cell.angle_alpha   90.00
_cell.angle_beta   90.00
_cell.angle_gamma   90.00
#
_symmetry.space_group_name_H-M   'P 1'
#
loop_
_entity.id
_entity.type
_entity.pdbx_description
1 polymer ?
#
loop_
_entity_poly.entity_id
_entity_poly.type
_entity_poly.pdbx_seq_one_letter_code
_entity_poly.pdbx_strand_id
1 'polypeptide(L)'
;MGHIIPFLHLSNELAARGHIISFLTPKKAQTLLQHLNLHSHLITFCPMIVPYVEGLHKGLELNSKVPPHLSHLVYIVVDRTTFEPFGLYCRGLHV
;
A
#
# COMPACT_ATOMS: atom_id res chain seq x y z
N MET A 1 5.18 9.48 -5.19
CA MET A 1 4.67 8.27 -5.88
C MET A 1 5.67 7.62 -6.85
N GLY A 2 6.93 8.06 -6.92
CA GLY A 2 7.89 7.55 -7.92
C GLY A 2 8.21 6.05 -7.83
N HIS A 3 8.09 5.43 -6.64
CA HIS A 3 8.40 4.00 -6.49
C HIS A 3 7.19 3.09 -6.75
N ILE A 4 6.03 3.40 -6.17
CA ILE A 4 4.87 2.48 -6.18
C ILE A 4 4.22 2.31 -7.57
N ILE A 5 4.25 3.35 -8.42
CA ILE A 5 3.65 3.30 -9.75
C ILE A 5 4.37 2.28 -10.66
N PRO A 6 5.72 2.30 -10.79
CA PRO A 6 6.44 1.25 -11.51
C PRO A 6 6.17 -0.17 -10.99
N PHE A 7 6.07 -0.36 -9.67
CA PHE A 7 5.73 -1.67 -9.11
C PHE A 7 4.33 -2.12 -9.55
N LEU A 8 3.34 -1.21 -9.59
CA LEU A 8 2.01 -1.55 -10.08
C LEU A 8 1.99 -1.88 -11.58
N HIS A 9 2.75 -1.16 -12.41
CA HIS A 9 2.92 -1.53 -13.82
C HIS A 9 3.53 -2.92 -13.99
N LEU A 10 4.57 -3.23 -13.23
CA LEU A 10 5.16 -4.57 -13.22
C LEU A 10 4.15 -5.63 -12.72
N SER A 11 3.36 -5.31 -11.69
CA SER A 11 2.32 -6.22 -11.20
C SER A 11 1.23 -6.47 -12.24
N ASN A 12 0.86 -5.50 -13.08
CA ASN A 12 -0.05 -5.75 -14.19
C ASN A 12 0.54 -6.77 -15.17
N GLU A 13 1.81 -6.67 -15.52
CA GLU A 13 2.49 -7.66 -16.37
C GLU A 13 2.53 -9.06 -15.75
N LEU A 14 2.75 -9.15 -14.43
CA LEU A 14 2.71 -10.43 -13.72
C LEU A 14 1.28 -10.99 -13.63
N ALA A 15 0.29 -10.15 -13.37
CA ALA A 15 -1.11 -10.55 -13.32
C ALA A 15 -1.62 -11.04 -14.68
N ALA A 16 -1.19 -10.42 -15.78
CA ALA A 16 -1.49 -10.92 -17.13
C ALA A 16 -0.98 -12.36 -17.38
N ARG A 17 -0.02 -12.82 -16.58
CA ARG A 17 0.54 -14.18 -16.60
C ARG A 17 -0.04 -15.09 -15.50
N GLY A 18 -1.10 -14.65 -14.82
CA GLY A 18 -1.83 -15.44 -13.81
C GLY A 18 -1.27 -15.34 -12.39
N HIS A 19 -0.30 -14.46 -12.13
CA HIS A 19 0.17 -14.23 -10.77
C HIS A 19 -0.84 -13.43 -9.95
N ILE A 20 -1.01 -13.79 -8.68
CA ILE A 20 -1.83 -13.05 -7.73
C ILE A 20 -0.91 -12.15 -6.90
N ILE A 21 -1.27 -10.87 -6.79
CA ILE A 21 -0.48 -9.84 -6.13
C ILE A 21 -1.34 -9.12 -5.09
N SER A 22 -0.76 -8.89 -3.92
CA SER A 22 -1.36 -8.08 -2.87
C SER A 22 -0.47 -6.89 -2.54
N PHE A 23 -1.03 -5.69 -2.60
CA PHE A 23 -0.37 -4.44 -2.23
C PHE A 23 -0.81 -3.99 -0.84
N LEU A 24 0.12 -4.01 0.11
CA LEU A 24 -0.08 -3.37 1.40
C LEU A 24 0.00 -1.86 1.23
N THR A 25 -1.14 -1.18 1.39
CA THR A 25 -1.25 0.25 1.08
C THR A 25 -2.17 0.97 2.05
N PRO A 26 -1.82 2.22 2.45
CA PRO A 26 -2.77 3.09 3.13
C PRO A 26 -3.99 3.38 2.23
N LYS A 27 -5.15 3.63 2.82
CA LYS A 27 -6.41 3.88 2.09
C LYS A 27 -6.27 5.03 1.07
N LYS A 28 -5.55 6.09 1.40
CA LYS A 28 -5.33 7.22 0.48
C LYS A 28 -4.42 6.88 -0.69
N ALA A 29 -3.53 5.91 -0.56
CA ALA A 29 -2.73 5.44 -1.68
C ALA A 29 -3.59 4.61 -2.65
N GLN A 30 -4.56 3.85 -2.13
CA GLN A 30 -5.46 3.05 -2.96
C GLN A 30 -6.26 3.91 -3.95
N THR A 31 -6.84 5.01 -3.48
CA THR A 31 -7.61 5.92 -4.36
C THR A 31 -6.76 6.51 -5.48
N LEU A 32 -5.45 6.68 -5.25
CA LEU A 32 -4.50 7.17 -6.25
C LEU A 32 -4.02 6.10 -7.22
N LEU A 33 -4.12 4.81 -6.86
CA LEU A 33 -3.55 3.69 -7.64
C LEU A 33 -4.62 2.82 -8.29
N GLN A 34 -5.85 2.84 -7.82
CA GLN A 34 -6.91 1.94 -8.26
C GLN A 34 -7.18 2.04 -9.78
N HIS A 35 -7.11 3.25 -10.35
CA HIS A 35 -7.30 3.46 -11.79
C HIS A 35 -6.16 2.89 -12.66
N LEU A 36 -5.01 2.54 -12.06
CA LEU A 36 -3.86 1.95 -12.75
C LEU A 36 -3.81 0.42 -12.61
N ASN A 37 -4.72 -0.18 -11.82
CA ASN A 37 -4.84 -1.63 -11.71
C ASN A 37 -5.67 -2.17 -12.88
N LEU A 38 -5.05 -2.95 -13.75
CA LEU A 38 -5.69 -3.51 -14.95
C LEU A 38 -6.28 -4.91 -14.68
N HIS A 39 -5.97 -5.52 -13.53
CA HIS A 39 -6.33 -6.90 -13.20
C HIS A 39 -6.89 -6.97 -11.77
N SER A 40 -8.03 -6.33 -11.51
CA SER A 40 -8.65 -6.24 -10.16
C SER A 40 -9.00 -7.58 -9.50
N HIS A 41 -9.08 -8.65 -10.29
CA HIS A 41 -9.31 -10.03 -9.82
C HIS A 41 -8.02 -10.74 -9.38
N LEU A 42 -6.84 -10.22 -9.74
CA LEU A 42 -5.52 -10.79 -9.41
C LEU A 42 -4.66 -9.82 -8.59
N ILE A 43 -4.94 -8.52 -8.63
CA ILE A 43 -4.23 -7.49 -7.88
C ILE A 43 -5.18 -6.87 -6.86
N THR A 44 -4.87 -7.05 -5.58
CA THR A 44 -5.68 -6.57 -4.47
C THR A 44 -4.92 -5.56 -3.62
N PHE A 45 -5.56 -4.45 -3.24
CA PHE A 45 -4.98 -3.44 -2.36
C PHE A 45 -5.41 -3.66 -0.91
N CYS A 46 -4.59 -4.33 -0.11
CA CYS A 46 -4.90 -4.57 1.29
C CYS A 46 -4.66 -3.31 2.13
N PRO A 47 -5.69 -2.78 2.82
CA PRO A 47 -5.57 -1.56 3.61
C PRO A 47 -4.68 -1.77 4.84
N MET A 48 -3.69 -0.90 5.00
CA MET A 48 -2.89 -0.80 6.23
C MET A 48 -3.23 0.50 6.97
N ILE A 49 -3.20 0.45 8.30
CA ILE A 49 -3.47 1.58 9.17
C ILE A 49 -2.15 2.25 9.50
N VAL A 50 -2.00 3.50 9.07
CA VAL A 50 -0.82 4.30 9.40
C VAL A 50 -1.00 4.89 10.80
N PRO A 51 -0.16 4.52 11.77
CA PRO A 51 -0.29 4.96 13.16
C PRO A 51 0.08 6.44 13.28
N TYR A 52 -0.45 7.07 14.33
CA TYR A 52 0.06 8.37 14.75
C TYR A 52 1.45 8.21 15.36
N VAL A 53 2.37 9.07 14.95
CA VAL A 53 3.71 9.19 15.52
C VAL A 53 3.93 10.65 15.87
N GLU A 54 4.37 10.90 17.09
CA GLU A 54 4.69 12.24 17.57
C GLU A 54 5.72 12.92 16.66
N GLY A 55 5.52 14.21 16.38
CA GLY A 55 6.33 14.95 15.40
C GLY A 55 5.82 14.87 13.96
N LEU A 56 4.92 13.94 13.62
CA LEU A 56 4.26 13.90 12.31
C LEU A 56 2.82 14.42 12.36
N HIS A 57 2.36 15.03 11.27
CA HIS A 57 0.97 15.45 11.14
C HIS A 57 0.02 14.24 11.19
N LYS A 58 -1.12 14.39 11.87
CA LYS A 58 -2.16 13.36 11.89
C LYS A 58 -2.70 13.15 10.46
N GLY A 59 -2.88 11.89 10.06
CA GLY A 59 -3.36 11.52 8.71
C GLY A 59 -2.27 11.54 7.63
N LEU A 60 -1.00 11.53 8.03
CA LEU A 60 0.13 11.43 7.14
C LEU A 60 0.30 9.98 6.64
N GLU A 61 -0.36 9.65 5.54
CA GLU A 61 -0.32 8.29 5.00
C GLU A 61 0.78 8.05 3.97
N LEU A 62 1.44 9.09 3.47
CA LEU A 62 2.37 8.98 2.35
C LEU A 62 3.75 9.53 2.68
N ASN A 63 4.80 8.76 2.40
CA ASN A 63 6.19 9.15 2.63
C ASN A 63 6.56 10.49 2.00
N SER A 64 6.02 10.82 0.81
CA SER A 64 6.31 12.09 0.13
C SER A 64 5.70 13.32 0.82
N LYS A 65 4.91 13.13 1.88
CA LYS A 65 4.35 14.20 2.70
C LYS A 65 5.15 14.37 4.01
N VAL A 66 6.14 13.51 4.27
CA VAL A 66 7.05 13.61 5.42
C VAL A 66 8.16 14.62 5.07
N PRO A 67 8.37 15.67 5.88
CA PRO A 67 9.50 16.57 5.70
C PRO A 67 10.85 15.83 5.76
N PRO A 68 11.88 16.22 4.99
CA PRO A 68 13.16 15.51 4.95
C PRO A 68 13.85 15.36 6.32
N HIS A 69 13.73 16.36 7.19
CA HIS A 69 14.31 16.32 8.54
C HIS A 69 13.62 15.30 9.47
N LEU A 70 12.42 14.83 9.12
CA LEU A 70 11.63 13.82 9.85
C LEU A 70 11.64 12.45 9.18
N SER A 71 12.46 12.23 8.15
CA SER A 71 12.47 10.94 7.41
C SER A 71 12.78 9.73 8.30
N HIS A 72 13.51 9.91 9.40
CA HIS A 72 13.78 8.84 10.37
C HIS A 72 12.50 8.32 11.06
N LEU A 73 11.47 9.16 11.21
CA LEU A 73 10.19 8.76 11.82
C LEU A 73 9.41 7.78 10.92
N VAL A 74 9.72 7.70 9.62
CA VAL A 74 9.09 6.73 8.70
C VAL A 74 9.34 5.30 9.14
N TYR A 75 10.53 5.00 9.69
CA TYR A 75 10.83 3.68 10.22
C TYR A 75 9.90 3.31 11.38
N ILE A 76 9.68 4.25 12.30
CA ILE A 76 8.77 4.06 13.45
C ILE A 76 7.32 3.89 12.97
N VAL A 77 6.90 4.64 11.94
CA VAL A 77 5.58 4.49 11.33
C VAL A 77 5.40 3.08 10.75
N VAL A 78 6.38 2.58 10.01
CA VAL A 78 6.33 1.25 9.39
C VAL A 78 6.28 0.16 10.46
N ASP A 79 7.14 0.25 11.48
CA ASP A 79 7.19 -0.71 12.59
C ASP A 79 5.86 -0.80 13.35
N ARG A 80 5.19 0.34 13.54
CA ARG A 80 3.90 0.43 14.26
C ARG A 80 2.68 0.25 13.35
N THR A 81 2.87 -0.01 12.05
CA THR A 81 1.75 -0.18 11.11
C THR A 81 0.99 -1.44 11.46
N THR A 82 -0.32 -1.31 11.63
CA THR A 82 -1.22 -2.45 11.81
C THR A 82 -2.02 -2.69 10.54
N PHE A 83 -2.48 -3.92 10.39
CA PHE A 83 -3.28 -4.34 9.24
C PHE A 83 -4.69 -4.64 9.72
N GLU A 84 -5.69 -4.26 8.93
CA GLU A 84 -7.02 -4.85 9.07
C GLU A 84 -6.89 -6.38 8.92
N PRO A 85 -7.73 -7.20 9.60
CA PRO A 85 -7.55 -8.64 9.65
C PRO A 85 -7.36 -9.24 8.24
N PHE A 86 -6.12 -9.71 7.99
CA PHE A 86 -5.64 -10.21 6.69
C PHE A 86 -6.53 -11.29 6.06
N GLY A 87 -7.27 -12.05 6.89
CA GLY A 87 -8.04 -13.23 6.48
C GLY A 87 -9.28 -12.97 5.63
N LEU A 88 -9.77 -11.73 5.49
CA LEU A 88 -10.92 -11.43 4.61
C LEU A 88 -10.55 -10.65 3.34
N TYR A 89 -9.53 -9.78 3.38
CA TYR A 89 -9.29 -8.83 2.28
C TYR A 89 -8.22 -9.30 1.29
N CYS A 90 -7.25 -10.11 1.70
CA CYS A 90 -6.15 -10.55 0.83
C CYS A 90 -6.35 -11.97 0.27
N ARG A 91 -7.59 -12.48 0.20
CA ARG A 91 -7.86 -13.83 -0.34
C ARG A 91 -7.67 -13.88 -1.84
N GLY A 92 -6.46 -14.26 -2.23
CA GLY A 92 -6.16 -14.94 -3.50
C GLY A 92 -6.32 -16.46 -3.45
N LEU A 93 -6.82 -17.03 -2.35
CA LEU A 93 -6.99 -18.47 -2.18
C LEU A 93 -8.49 -18.80 -2.06
N HIS A 94 -9.11 -19.11 -3.19
CA HIS A 94 -10.22 -20.05 -3.28
C HIS A 94 -9.96 -20.89 -4.54
N VAL A 95 -9.16 -21.93 -4.37
CA VAL A 95 -9.23 -23.18 -5.14
C VAL A 95 -9.58 -24.28 -4.15
#